data_AF-A0AAW0K3Z4-F1
#
_entry.id   AF-A0AAW0K3Z4-F1
#
_cell.length_a   1.000
_cell.length_b   1.000
_cell.length_c   1.000
_cell.angle_alpha   90.00
_cell.angle_beta   90.00
_cell.angle_gamma   90.00
#
_symmetry.space_group_name_H-M   'P 1'
#
loop_
_entity.id
_entity.type
_entity.pdbx_description
1 polymer ?
#
loop_
_entity_poly.entity_id
_entity_poly.type
_entity_poly.pdbx_seq_one_letter_code
_entity_poly.pdbx_strand_id
1 'polypeptide(L)'
;MTDNNQTCAAGQASVPYMTCLIHVLEQWLGVEQLEDYLNFASHLLWVFTPLILLILPYFTIFLLYLTVVFLHIYKRKNVLKEAYSHNLWDGARKTVATLWDGHAAVWHGYEVHGMEKIPEGPALIIFYHGAIPIDFYYFMAKIFIHKGRTCRVVADHFVFKIPGFSLLLDVFCALHGPREKCVEILRSGHLLAISPGGVREALLSDETYSIIWGNRKGFAQVAIDAQVPIIPMFTQNIREGFRSLGGTRLFKWLYEKFRYPFAPMYGGFPVKLRTFLGDPIPYDPKITAEELAEKTKNALQALIDKHQRIPGNIRSALLDRFHSEQKAD
;
A
#
# COMPACT_ATOMS: atom_id res chain seq x y z
N MET A 1 56.62 -36.64 -26.16
CA MET A 1 56.12 -35.29 -25.85
C MET A 1 56.10 -34.51 -27.15
N THR A 2 54.98 -34.53 -27.84
CA THR A 2 54.71 -33.71 -29.03
C THR A 2 53.53 -32.83 -28.67
N ASP A 3 53.83 -31.61 -28.20
CA ASP A 3 52.83 -30.58 -27.97
C ASP A 3 52.33 -30.11 -29.34
N ASN A 4 51.25 -30.76 -29.80
CA ASN A 4 50.47 -30.27 -30.93
C ASN A 4 49.78 -28.98 -30.50
N ASN A 5 50.44 -27.84 -30.72
CA ASN A 5 49.80 -26.52 -30.69
C ASN A 5 48.74 -26.46 -31.80
N GLN A 6 47.54 -26.92 -31.47
CA GLN A 6 46.36 -26.77 -32.30
C GLN A 6 46.07 -25.27 -32.39
N THR A 7 46.32 -24.68 -33.55
CA THR A 7 46.02 -23.28 -33.86
C THR A 7 44.92 -23.23 -34.92
N CYS A 8 44.03 -22.26 -34.79
CA CYS A 8 42.92 -22.01 -35.70
C CYS A 8 43.29 -20.81 -36.58
N ALA A 9 43.16 -20.94 -37.90
CA ALA A 9 43.55 -19.90 -38.85
C ALA A 9 42.42 -18.87 -39.02
N ALA A 10 42.50 -17.75 -38.31
CA ALA A 10 41.68 -16.57 -38.52
C ALA A 10 42.59 -15.37 -38.75
N GLY A 11 42.89 -15.06 -40.01
CA GLY A 11 43.59 -13.84 -40.47
C GLY A 11 45.03 -13.62 -39.93
N GLN A 12 46.04 -13.76 -40.80
CA GLN A 12 47.47 -13.39 -40.66
C GLN A 12 48.25 -13.64 -39.33
N ALA A 13 47.66 -14.19 -38.26
CA ALA A 13 48.36 -14.64 -37.06
C ALA A 13 47.75 -15.95 -36.52
N SER A 14 48.60 -16.88 -36.08
CA SER A 14 48.20 -18.15 -35.47
C SER A 14 47.80 -17.94 -34.01
N VAL A 15 46.51 -18.05 -33.70
CA VAL A 15 45.97 -17.85 -32.35
C VAL A 15 45.69 -19.22 -31.67
N PRO A 16 45.89 -19.38 -30.34
CA PRO A 16 45.57 -20.61 -29.65
C PRO A 16 44.11 -21.06 -29.87
N TYR A 17 43.87 -22.38 -30.03
CA TYR A 17 42.55 -22.95 -30.30
C TYR A 17 41.46 -22.48 -29.31
N MET A 18 41.80 -22.35 -28.02
CA MET A 18 40.88 -21.85 -26.99
C MET A 18 40.38 -20.42 -27.27
N THR A 19 41.24 -19.54 -27.77
CA THR A 19 40.87 -18.16 -28.12
C THR A 19 39.99 -18.11 -29.38
N CYS A 20 40.24 -18.99 -30.36
CA CYS A 20 39.34 -19.14 -31.52
C CYS A 20 37.98 -19.71 -31.11
N LEU A 21 37.94 -20.67 -30.18
CA LEU A 21 36.69 -21.21 -29.65
C LEU A 21 35.88 -20.14 -28.90
N ILE A 22 36.55 -19.30 -28.10
CA ILE A 22 35.94 -18.16 -27.41
C ILE A 22 35.38 -17.15 -28.41
N HIS A 23 36.14 -16.75 -29.43
CA HIS A 23 35.64 -15.82 -30.44
C HIS A 23 34.46 -16.38 -31.25
N VAL A 24 34.50 -17.67 -31.63
CA VAL A 24 33.36 -18.31 -32.30
C VAL A 24 32.16 -18.37 -31.36
N LEU A 25 32.35 -18.65 -30.08
CA LEU A 25 31.28 -18.63 -29.08
C LEU A 25 30.73 -17.23 -28.85
N GLU A 26 31.56 -16.19 -28.76
CA GLU A 26 31.14 -14.79 -28.65
C GLU A 26 30.33 -14.33 -29.86
N GLN A 27 30.75 -14.73 -31.07
CA GLN A 27 30.07 -14.43 -32.32
C GLN A 27 28.76 -15.22 -32.47
N TRP A 28 28.72 -16.48 -32.03
CA TRP A 28 27.53 -17.35 -32.07
C TRP A 28 26.49 -16.97 -30.99
N LEU A 29 26.95 -16.55 -29.80
CA LEU A 29 26.12 -16.01 -28.73
C LEU A 29 25.72 -14.54 -28.97
N GLY A 30 26.30 -13.88 -29.98
CA GLY A 30 26.00 -12.48 -30.32
C GLY A 30 26.38 -11.50 -29.19
N VAL A 31 27.42 -11.80 -28.41
CA VAL A 31 27.78 -11.03 -27.21
C VAL A 31 28.16 -9.59 -27.56
N GLU A 32 28.76 -9.35 -28.73
CA GLU A 32 29.02 -8.00 -29.26
C GLU A 32 27.73 -7.18 -29.45
N GLN A 33 26.63 -7.84 -29.84
CA GLN A 33 25.33 -7.18 -30.01
C GLN A 33 24.60 -6.99 -28.68
N LEU A 34 24.97 -7.73 -27.62
CA LEU A 34 24.32 -7.63 -26.31
C LEU A 34 24.48 -6.22 -25.72
N GLU A 35 25.66 -5.62 -25.85
CA GLU A 35 25.91 -4.25 -25.42
C GLU A 35 25.05 -3.25 -26.21
N ASP A 36 24.93 -3.44 -27.52
CA ASP A 36 24.04 -2.64 -28.37
C ASP A 36 22.56 -2.83 -28.02
N TYR A 37 22.12 -4.05 -27.71
CA TYR A 37 20.76 -4.34 -27.26
C TYR A 37 20.47 -3.72 -25.89
N LEU A 38 21.43 -3.76 -24.95
CA LEU A 38 21.31 -3.13 -23.64
C LEU A 38 21.31 -1.60 -23.75
N ASN A 39 22.15 -1.03 -24.61
CA ASN A 39 22.16 0.40 -24.92
C ASN A 39 20.84 0.82 -25.57
N PHE A 40 20.36 0.07 -26.56
CA PHE A 40 19.06 0.30 -27.19
C PHE A 40 17.92 0.22 -26.17
N ALA A 41 17.90 -0.81 -25.30
CA ALA A 41 16.91 -0.94 -24.24
C ALA A 41 17.00 0.21 -23.22
N SER A 42 18.20 0.67 -22.89
CA SER A 42 18.45 1.82 -22.02
C SER A 42 17.92 3.12 -22.65
N HIS A 43 18.21 3.35 -23.93
CA HIS A 43 17.65 4.49 -24.68
C HIS A 43 16.14 4.42 -24.76
N LEU A 44 15.57 3.24 -25.03
CA LEU A 44 14.13 3.02 -25.06
C LEU A 44 13.50 3.33 -23.70
N LEU A 45 14.09 2.83 -22.61
CA LEU A 45 13.67 3.12 -21.25
C LEU A 45 13.74 4.62 -20.96
N TRP A 46 14.83 5.29 -21.34
CA TRP A 46 15.01 6.73 -21.14
C TRP A 46 13.94 7.54 -21.88
N VAL A 47 13.68 7.23 -23.15
CA VAL A 47 12.63 7.88 -23.97
C VAL A 47 11.25 7.67 -23.35
N PHE A 48 10.96 6.48 -22.83
CA PHE A 48 9.66 6.18 -22.22
C PHE A 48 9.55 6.54 -20.74
N THR A 49 10.63 6.89 -20.05
CA THR A 49 10.60 7.20 -18.61
C THR A 49 9.60 8.30 -18.27
N PRO A 50 9.53 9.45 -18.98
CA PRO A 50 8.52 10.47 -18.71
C PRO A 50 7.09 9.94 -18.88
N LEU A 51 6.85 9.07 -19.87
CA LEU A 51 5.54 8.46 -20.12
C LEU A 51 5.17 7.48 -19.00
N ILE A 52 6.11 6.64 -18.56
CA ILE A 52 5.92 5.72 -17.44
C ILE A 52 5.53 6.51 -16.20
N LEU A 53 6.30 7.54 -15.84
CA LEU A 53 6.04 8.37 -14.67
C LEU A 53 4.67 9.05 -14.71
N LEU A 54 4.20 9.45 -15.89
CA LEU A 54 2.87 10.01 -16.08
C LEU A 54 1.77 8.96 -15.84
N ILE A 55 1.99 7.70 -16.25
CA ILE A 55 1.01 6.61 -16.18
C ILE A 55 0.90 6.00 -14.78
N LEU A 56 2.02 5.92 -14.04
CA LEU A 56 2.09 5.27 -12.72
C LEU A 56 0.95 5.61 -11.74
N PRO A 57 0.60 6.89 -11.50
CA PRO A 57 -0.47 7.20 -10.54
C PRO A 57 -1.84 6.72 -11.03
N TYR A 58 -2.06 6.67 -12.35
CA TYR A 58 -3.29 6.18 -12.95
C TYR A 58 -3.35 4.65 -13.03
N PHE A 59 -2.21 3.96 -13.01
CA PHE A 59 -2.18 2.50 -13.03
C PHE A 59 -2.91 1.89 -11.82
N THR A 60 -2.71 2.46 -10.62
CA THR A 60 -3.44 1.99 -9.42
C THR A 60 -4.94 2.25 -9.52
N ILE A 61 -5.34 3.40 -10.08
CA ILE A 61 -6.75 3.74 -10.34
C ILE A 61 -7.35 2.75 -11.35
N PHE A 62 -6.62 2.44 -12.41
CA PHE A 62 -7.01 1.45 -13.42
C PHE A 62 -7.24 0.07 -12.78
N LEU A 63 -6.36 -0.38 -11.88
CA LEU A 63 -6.56 -1.65 -11.16
C LEU A 63 -7.79 -1.65 -10.24
N LEU A 64 -8.11 -0.51 -9.59
CA LEU A 64 -9.34 -0.35 -8.82
C LEU A 64 -10.58 -0.49 -9.72
N TYR A 65 -10.60 0.18 -10.87
CA TYR A 65 -11.73 0.06 -11.81
C TYR A 65 -11.81 -1.33 -12.45
N LEU A 66 -10.69 -2.00 -12.70
CA LEU A 66 -10.69 -3.40 -13.15
C LEU A 66 -11.31 -4.31 -12.09
N THR A 67 -11.01 -4.07 -10.81
CA THR A 67 -11.65 -4.77 -9.69
C THR A 67 -13.15 -4.49 -9.65
N VAL A 68 -13.57 -3.24 -9.85
CA VAL A 68 -14.99 -2.85 -9.95
C VAL A 68 -15.69 -3.62 -11.08
N VAL A 69 -15.11 -3.66 -12.28
CA VAL A 69 -15.66 -4.39 -13.43
C VAL A 69 -15.78 -5.88 -13.11
N PHE A 70 -14.73 -6.47 -12.53
CA PHE A 70 -14.76 -7.86 -12.07
C PHE A 70 -15.92 -8.11 -11.09
N LEU A 71 -16.10 -7.25 -10.09
CA LEU A 71 -17.17 -7.40 -9.11
C LEU A 71 -18.57 -7.29 -9.73
N HIS A 72 -18.75 -6.41 -10.72
CA HIS A 72 -20.02 -6.32 -11.45
C HIS A 72 -20.29 -7.57 -12.28
N ILE A 73 -19.28 -8.11 -12.97
CA ILE A 73 -19.40 -9.36 -13.73
C ILE A 73 -19.68 -10.53 -12.79
N TYR A 74 -18.95 -10.60 -11.67
CA TYR A 74 -19.11 -11.65 -10.65
C TYR A 74 -20.52 -11.62 -10.05
N LYS A 75 -21.00 -10.44 -9.63
CA LYS A 75 -22.37 -10.26 -9.12
C LYS A 75 -23.39 -10.70 -10.16
N ARG A 76 -23.29 -10.19 -11.40
CA ARG A 76 -24.22 -10.53 -12.50
C ARG A 76 -24.27 -12.03 -12.80
N LYS A 77 -23.13 -12.71 -12.83
CA LYS A 77 -23.06 -14.16 -13.09
C LYS A 77 -23.61 -15.01 -11.94
N ASN A 78 -23.57 -14.49 -10.72
CA ASN A 78 -23.96 -15.23 -9.53
C ASN A 78 -25.29 -14.80 -8.90
N VAL A 79 -26.06 -13.90 -9.55
CA VAL A 79 -27.37 -13.42 -9.05
C VAL A 79 -28.30 -14.56 -8.65
N LEU A 80 -28.42 -15.59 -9.50
CA LEU A 80 -29.28 -16.74 -9.19
C LEU A 80 -28.76 -17.54 -8.01
N LYS A 81 -27.43 -17.64 -7.82
CA LYS A 81 -26.83 -18.39 -6.70
C LYS A 81 -26.88 -17.60 -5.38
N GLU A 82 -26.88 -16.28 -5.45
CA GLU A 82 -26.95 -15.36 -4.29
C GLU A 82 -28.27 -15.52 -3.54
N ALA A 83 -29.36 -15.79 -4.24
CA ALA A 83 -30.64 -16.11 -3.63
C ALA A 83 -30.63 -17.40 -2.78
N TYR A 84 -29.64 -18.29 -3.00
CA TYR A 84 -29.57 -19.61 -2.33
C TYR A 84 -28.35 -19.79 -1.41
N SER A 85 -27.39 -18.85 -1.36
CA SER A 85 -26.17 -19.03 -0.56
C SER A 85 -25.52 -17.72 -0.10
N HIS A 86 -25.27 -17.60 1.21
CA HIS A 86 -24.61 -16.43 1.82
C HIS A 86 -23.09 -16.35 1.52
N ASN A 87 -22.44 -17.47 1.18
CA ASN A 87 -20.97 -17.58 1.06
C ASN A 87 -20.38 -17.02 -0.27
N LEU A 88 -21.20 -16.49 -1.18
CA LEU A 88 -20.71 -16.08 -2.51
C LEU A 88 -19.84 -14.81 -2.47
N TRP A 89 -20.15 -13.90 -1.56
CA TRP A 89 -19.37 -12.69 -1.35
C TRP A 89 -17.99 -13.02 -0.75
N ASP A 90 -17.85 -14.13 -0.03
CA ASP A 90 -16.55 -14.59 0.45
C ASP A 90 -15.65 -15.05 -0.70
N GLY A 91 -16.22 -15.66 -1.74
CA GLY A 91 -15.48 -16.00 -2.96
C GLY A 91 -14.96 -14.76 -3.71
N ALA A 92 -15.80 -13.73 -3.83
CA ALA A 92 -15.41 -12.44 -4.39
C ALA A 92 -14.32 -11.77 -3.54
N ARG A 93 -14.52 -11.68 -2.21
CA ARG A 93 -13.55 -11.12 -1.26
C ARG A 93 -12.22 -11.86 -1.32
N LYS A 94 -12.22 -13.19 -1.38
CA LYS A 94 -11.00 -14.00 -1.49
C LYS A 94 -10.25 -13.71 -2.79
N THR A 95 -10.96 -13.65 -3.92
CA THR A 95 -10.36 -13.34 -5.22
C THR A 95 -9.74 -11.94 -5.22
N VAL A 96 -10.48 -10.95 -4.73
CA VAL A 96 -10.00 -9.56 -4.62
C VAL A 96 -8.82 -9.47 -3.65
N ALA A 97 -8.90 -10.10 -2.47
CA ALA A 97 -7.81 -10.13 -1.51
C ALA A 97 -6.55 -10.76 -2.10
N THR A 98 -6.65 -11.90 -2.80
CA THR A 98 -5.49 -12.53 -3.45
C THR A 98 -4.88 -11.64 -4.55
N LEU A 99 -5.71 -10.96 -5.35
CA LEU A 99 -5.23 -10.03 -6.38
C LEU A 99 -4.46 -8.85 -5.75
N TRP A 100 -5.05 -8.21 -4.74
CA TRP A 100 -4.44 -7.07 -4.08
C TRP A 100 -3.21 -7.47 -3.25
N ASP A 101 -3.18 -8.66 -2.65
CA ASP A 101 -2.00 -9.21 -1.98
C ASP A 101 -0.86 -9.47 -2.97
N GLY A 102 -1.17 -10.03 -4.14
CA GLY A 102 -0.22 -10.20 -5.23
C GLY A 102 0.34 -8.87 -5.73
N HIS A 103 -0.52 -7.87 -5.93
CA HIS A 103 -0.09 -6.52 -6.28
C HIS A 103 0.80 -5.91 -5.19
N ALA A 104 0.43 -6.07 -3.92
CA ALA A 104 1.21 -5.60 -2.78
C ALA A 104 2.61 -6.21 -2.77
N ALA A 105 2.70 -7.53 -2.98
CA ALA A 105 3.96 -8.27 -3.00
C ALA A 105 4.85 -7.87 -4.18
N VAL A 106 4.29 -7.84 -5.40
CA VAL A 106 5.07 -7.56 -6.61
C VAL A 106 5.48 -6.09 -6.68
N TRP A 107 4.51 -5.18 -6.54
CA TRP A 107 4.73 -3.75 -6.76
C TRP A 107 5.48 -3.10 -5.58
N HIS A 108 5.07 -3.42 -4.35
CA HIS A 108 5.61 -2.78 -3.15
C HIS A 108 6.44 -3.71 -2.27
N GLY A 109 6.45 -5.03 -2.50
CA GLY A 109 7.11 -5.95 -1.58
C GLY A 109 6.50 -5.83 -0.20
N TYR A 110 5.18 -5.67 -0.14
CA TYR A 110 4.47 -5.29 1.06
C TYR A 110 4.64 -6.30 2.19
N GLU A 111 4.94 -5.81 3.39
CA GLU A 111 5.09 -6.59 4.61
C GLU A 111 4.23 -6.02 5.74
N VAL A 112 3.78 -6.89 6.63
CA VAL A 112 3.09 -6.51 7.86
C VAL A 112 3.85 -7.07 9.06
N HIS A 113 4.25 -6.20 9.96
CA HIS A 113 4.95 -6.49 11.21
C HIS A 113 3.99 -6.25 12.38
N GLY A 114 3.96 -7.18 13.35
CA GLY A 114 3.07 -7.08 14.50
C GLY A 114 1.67 -7.70 14.32
N MET A 115 1.50 -8.61 13.34
CA MET A 115 0.20 -9.24 13.04
C MET A 115 -0.38 -10.03 14.25
N GLU A 116 0.51 -10.56 15.08
CA GLU A 116 0.22 -11.24 16.34
C GLU A 116 -0.41 -10.33 17.40
N LYS A 117 -0.21 -9.01 17.31
CA LYS A 117 -0.78 -8.02 18.23
C LYS A 117 -2.28 -7.81 18.04
N ILE A 118 -2.83 -8.29 16.92
CA ILE A 118 -4.27 -8.23 16.64
C ILE A 118 -4.97 -9.33 17.43
N PRO A 119 -5.84 -8.99 18.40
CA PRO A 119 -6.53 -9.99 19.20
C PRO A 119 -7.52 -10.78 18.34
N GLU A 120 -7.89 -11.98 18.79
CA GLU A 120 -8.96 -12.77 18.17
C GLU A 120 -10.33 -12.08 18.28
N GLY A 121 -10.51 -11.24 19.32
CA GLY A 121 -11.67 -10.39 19.53
C GLY A 121 -11.65 -9.07 18.73
N PRO A 122 -12.55 -8.12 19.07
CA PRO A 122 -12.60 -6.83 18.40
C PRO A 122 -11.43 -5.93 18.79
N ALA A 123 -11.05 -5.05 17.88
CA ALA A 123 -10.05 -4.00 18.10
C ALA A 123 -10.29 -2.84 17.16
N LEU A 124 -9.93 -1.63 17.61
CA LEU A 124 -9.96 -0.43 16.81
C LEU A 124 -8.55 -0.12 16.30
N ILE A 125 -8.34 -0.22 14.99
CA ILE A 125 -7.07 0.08 14.33
C ILE A 125 -7.05 1.57 13.97
N ILE A 126 -6.08 2.30 14.52
CA ILE A 126 -5.91 3.73 14.25
C ILE A 126 -4.68 3.92 13.38
N PHE A 127 -4.89 4.37 12.15
CA PHE A 127 -3.83 4.40 11.16
C PHE A 127 -3.56 5.79 10.59
N TYR A 128 -2.28 6.02 10.27
CA TYR A 128 -1.84 7.21 9.53
C TYR A 128 -2.39 7.21 8.10
N HIS A 129 -3.01 8.30 7.64
CA HIS A 129 -3.48 8.38 6.26
C HIS A 129 -2.34 8.73 5.31
N GLY A 130 -2.06 7.90 4.30
CA GLY A 130 -1.23 8.28 3.14
C GLY A 130 -1.94 9.25 2.19
N ALA A 131 -1.29 9.71 1.10
CA ALA A 131 -2.01 10.51 0.09
C ALA A 131 -3.13 9.68 -0.57
N ILE A 132 -2.82 8.42 -0.88
CA ILE A 132 -3.76 7.37 -1.27
C ILE A 132 -3.56 6.21 -0.28
N PRO A 133 -4.60 5.75 0.43
CA PRO A 133 -4.47 4.72 1.47
C PRO A 133 -4.40 3.31 0.85
N ILE A 134 -3.47 3.10 -0.08
CA ILE A 134 -3.30 1.82 -0.79
C ILE A 134 -2.83 0.71 0.15
N ASP A 135 -2.02 1.10 1.12
CA ASP A 135 -1.52 0.25 2.20
C ASP A 135 -2.65 -0.37 3.01
N PHE A 136 -3.73 0.37 3.23
CA PHE A 136 -4.87 -0.16 3.98
C PHE A 136 -5.59 -1.28 3.20
N TYR A 137 -5.72 -1.18 1.87
CA TYR A 137 -6.26 -2.30 1.07
C TYR A 137 -5.37 -3.54 1.13
N TYR A 138 -4.04 -3.37 1.11
CA TYR A 138 -3.11 -4.48 1.28
C TYR A 138 -3.20 -5.09 2.68
N PHE A 139 -3.29 -4.25 3.71
CA PHE A 139 -3.46 -4.68 5.08
C PHE A 139 -4.74 -5.52 5.24
N MET A 140 -5.87 -5.05 4.70
CA MET A 140 -7.13 -5.78 4.71
C MET A 140 -7.03 -7.14 4.00
N ALA A 141 -6.35 -7.18 2.84
CA ALA A 141 -6.12 -8.43 2.12
C ALA A 141 -5.30 -9.42 2.96
N LYS A 142 -4.22 -8.95 3.62
CA LYS A 142 -3.41 -9.76 4.54
C LYS A 142 -4.23 -10.28 5.72
N ILE A 143 -5.05 -9.44 6.34
CA ILE A 143 -5.93 -9.86 7.45
C ILE A 143 -6.92 -10.95 7.00
N PHE A 144 -7.53 -10.75 5.83
CA PHE A 144 -8.48 -11.72 5.29
C PHE A 144 -7.81 -13.05 4.96
N ILE A 145 -6.63 -13.04 4.33
CA ILE A 145 -5.90 -14.24 3.94
C ILE A 145 -5.31 -14.99 5.15
N HIS A 146 -4.69 -14.28 6.09
CA HIS A 146 -3.95 -14.90 7.19
C HIS A 146 -4.79 -15.21 8.42
N LYS A 147 -5.80 -14.39 8.71
CA LYS A 147 -6.68 -14.57 9.89
C LYS A 147 -8.10 -14.99 9.53
N GLY A 148 -8.49 -14.99 8.26
CA GLY A 148 -9.87 -15.31 7.85
C GLY A 148 -10.90 -14.29 8.34
N ARG A 149 -10.46 -13.08 8.70
CA ARG A 149 -11.30 -12.03 9.28
C ARG A 149 -11.41 -10.84 8.34
N THR A 150 -12.53 -10.14 8.40
CA THR A 150 -12.67 -8.85 7.72
C THR A 150 -12.39 -7.71 8.68
N CYS A 151 -11.60 -6.73 8.25
CA CYS A 151 -11.51 -5.43 8.91
C CYS A 151 -12.49 -4.47 8.24
N ARG A 152 -13.32 -3.77 9.02
CA ARG A 152 -14.20 -2.71 8.49
C ARG A 152 -13.47 -1.38 8.51
N VAL A 153 -13.80 -0.46 7.61
CA VAL A 153 -13.11 0.84 7.55
C VAL A 153 -14.09 2.00 7.41
N VAL A 154 -13.84 3.07 8.17
CA VAL A 154 -14.60 4.31 8.03
C VAL A 154 -14.03 5.11 6.87
N ALA A 155 -14.86 5.35 5.84
CA ALA A 155 -14.51 6.17 4.69
C ALA A 155 -15.28 7.50 4.68
N ASP A 156 -14.67 8.53 4.10
CA ASP A 156 -15.33 9.82 3.92
C ASP A 156 -16.50 9.72 2.94
N HIS A 157 -17.52 10.56 3.13
CA HIS A 157 -18.74 10.57 2.34
C HIS A 157 -18.49 10.76 0.84
N PHE A 158 -17.41 11.47 0.44
CA PHE A 158 -17.11 11.64 -0.99
C PHE A 158 -16.75 10.32 -1.69
N VAL A 159 -16.15 9.35 -0.97
CA VAL A 159 -15.74 8.06 -1.55
C VAL A 159 -16.93 7.27 -2.05
N PHE A 160 -18.06 7.34 -1.33
CA PHE A 160 -19.33 6.70 -1.71
C PHE A 160 -20.00 7.35 -2.93
N LYS A 161 -19.56 8.55 -3.33
CA LYS A 161 -20.04 9.24 -4.54
C LYS A 161 -19.22 8.92 -5.78
N ILE A 162 -18.12 8.18 -5.65
CA ILE A 162 -17.29 7.79 -6.79
C ILE A 162 -18.07 6.76 -7.64
N PRO A 163 -18.30 7.01 -8.93
CA PRO A 163 -19.04 6.09 -9.79
C PRO A 163 -18.40 4.69 -9.83
N GLY A 164 -19.22 3.66 -9.61
CA GLY A 164 -18.80 2.25 -9.65
C GLY A 164 -18.17 1.72 -8.36
N PHE A 165 -17.85 2.56 -7.37
CA PHE A 165 -17.16 2.10 -6.15
C PHE A 165 -18.06 1.37 -5.15
N SER A 166 -19.38 1.36 -5.29
CA SER A 166 -20.28 0.74 -4.31
C SER A 166 -19.92 -0.72 -3.98
N LEU A 167 -19.79 -1.57 -5.01
CA LEU A 167 -19.42 -2.99 -4.80
C LEU A 167 -18.00 -3.14 -4.22
N LEU A 168 -17.09 -2.25 -4.59
CA LEU A 168 -15.72 -2.24 -4.08
C LEU A 168 -15.72 -1.95 -2.58
N LEU A 169 -16.47 -0.91 -2.16
CA LEU A 169 -16.65 -0.53 -0.77
C LEU A 169 -17.31 -1.64 0.05
N ASP A 170 -18.31 -2.33 -0.52
CA ASP A 170 -18.95 -3.48 0.14
C ASP A 170 -17.96 -4.64 0.39
N VAL A 171 -17.13 -4.96 -0.61
CA VAL A 171 -16.08 -6.00 -0.54
C VAL A 171 -14.97 -5.63 0.43
N PHE A 172 -14.67 -4.34 0.56
CA PHE A 172 -13.75 -3.83 1.58
C PHE A 172 -14.44 -3.43 2.89
N CYS A 173 -15.71 -3.80 3.11
CA CYS A 173 -16.43 -3.49 4.35
C CYS A 173 -16.35 -2.00 4.76
N ALA A 174 -16.29 -1.09 3.79
CA ALA A 174 -16.23 0.33 4.04
C ALA A 174 -17.62 0.84 4.45
N LEU A 175 -17.66 1.72 5.44
CA LEU A 175 -18.88 2.29 5.96
C LEU A 175 -18.79 3.80 6.16
N HIS A 176 -19.94 4.45 6.14
CA HIS A 176 -20.09 5.75 6.75
C HIS A 176 -19.83 5.63 8.26
N GLY A 177 -19.26 6.66 8.87
CA GLY A 177 -18.78 6.59 10.26
C GLY A 177 -19.63 7.30 11.33
N PRO A 178 -20.97 7.15 11.41
CA PRO A 178 -21.64 7.55 12.64
C PRO A 178 -21.11 6.71 13.80
N ARG A 179 -20.90 7.36 14.95
CA ARG A 179 -20.23 6.76 16.12
C ARG A 179 -20.94 5.49 16.59
N GLU A 180 -22.27 5.52 16.59
CA GLU A 180 -23.13 4.43 17.05
C GLU A 180 -22.90 3.16 16.23
N LYS A 181 -22.76 3.31 14.90
CA LYS A 181 -22.51 2.16 14.01
C LYS A 181 -21.11 1.59 14.21
N CYS A 182 -20.12 2.44 14.43
CA CYS A 182 -18.76 2.01 14.75
C CYS A 182 -18.72 1.19 16.05
N VAL A 183 -19.45 1.64 17.08
CA VAL A 183 -19.57 0.93 18.37
C VAL A 183 -20.29 -0.41 18.19
N GLU A 184 -21.38 -0.46 17.43
CA GLU A 184 -22.12 -1.70 17.12
C GLU A 184 -21.22 -2.74 16.44
N ILE A 185 -20.43 -2.33 15.46
CA ILE A 185 -19.48 -3.19 14.74
C ILE A 185 -18.45 -3.81 15.68
N LEU A 186 -17.85 -2.98 16.54
CA LEU A 186 -16.83 -3.42 17.49
C LEU A 186 -17.44 -4.36 18.53
N ARG A 187 -18.62 -4.04 19.08
CA ARG A 187 -19.34 -4.92 20.02
C ARG A 187 -19.75 -6.25 19.40
N SER A 188 -19.91 -6.30 18.07
CA SER A 188 -20.17 -7.53 17.32
C SER A 188 -18.92 -8.38 17.06
N GLY A 189 -17.76 -8.01 17.62
CA GLY A 189 -16.51 -8.79 17.53
C GLY A 189 -15.67 -8.54 16.27
N HIS A 190 -16.01 -7.53 15.46
CA HIS A 190 -15.27 -7.20 14.25
C HIS A 190 -14.10 -6.25 14.53
N LEU A 191 -13.10 -6.28 13.64
CA LEU A 191 -12.08 -5.24 13.57
C LEU A 191 -12.66 -4.02 12.86
N LEU A 192 -12.34 -2.83 13.36
CA LEU A 192 -12.68 -1.55 12.73
C LEU A 192 -11.42 -0.72 12.59
N ALA A 193 -11.27 -0.03 11.46
CA ALA A 193 -10.16 0.88 11.22
C ALA A 193 -10.65 2.29 10.95
N ILE A 194 -9.96 3.26 11.53
CA ILE A 194 -10.22 4.68 11.37
C ILE A 194 -8.90 5.41 11.19
N SER A 195 -8.84 6.30 10.20
CA SER A 195 -7.80 7.33 10.15
C SER A 195 -8.39 8.65 10.65
N PRO A 196 -8.02 9.15 11.85
CA PRO A 196 -8.61 10.35 12.42
C PRO A 196 -8.34 11.60 11.57
N GLY A 197 -7.17 11.65 10.92
CA GLY A 197 -6.78 12.71 10.00
C GLY A 197 -7.61 12.74 8.71
N GLY A 198 -8.05 11.58 8.24
CA GLY A 198 -8.93 11.42 7.07
C GLY A 198 -8.42 12.19 5.84
N VAL A 199 -9.34 12.74 5.05
CA VAL A 199 -9.01 13.49 3.82
C VAL A 199 -8.09 14.69 4.08
N ARG A 200 -8.21 15.34 5.24
CA ARG A 200 -7.36 16.49 5.58
C ARG A 200 -5.90 16.07 5.68
N GLU A 201 -5.64 14.99 6.40
CA GLU A 201 -4.29 14.43 6.51
C GLU A 201 -3.81 13.88 5.17
N ALA A 202 -4.68 13.16 4.43
CA ALA A 202 -4.40 12.65 3.09
C ALA A 202 -3.85 13.75 2.16
N LEU A 203 -4.52 14.91 2.12
CA LEU A 203 -4.17 15.99 1.21
C LEU A 203 -2.99 16.83 1.71
N LEU A 204 -2.90 17.10 3.02
CA LEU A 204 -1.99 18.13 3.55
C LEU A 204 -0.69 17.61 4.16
N SER A 205 -0.62 16.34 4.56
CA SER A 205 0.63 15.77 5.10
C SER A 205 1.61 15.45 3.97
N ASP A 206 2.90 15.54 4.27
CA ASP A 206 4.00 15.59 3.31
C ASP A 206 5.11 14.61 3.71
N GLU A 207 6.33 14.82 3.21
CA GLU A 207 7.52 14.04 3.56
C GLU A 207 7.94 14.12 5.04
N THR A 208 7.35 15.03 5.83
CA THR A 208 7.58 15.12 7.27
C THR A 208 6.68 14.18 8.08
N TYR A 209 5.73 13.50 7.42
CA TYR A 209 4.80 12.57 8.08
C TYR A 209 4.01 13.18 9.24
N SER A 210 3.75 14.49 9.18
CA SER A 210 3.00 15.20 10.22
C SER A 210 1.59 14.60 10.40
N ILE A 211 1.23 14.32 11.65
CA ILE A 211 -0.11 13.82 12.03
C ILE A 211 -1.09 15.01 12.13
N ILE A 212 -2.12 15.04 11.28
CA ILE A 212 -3.03 16.18 11.08
C ILE A 212 -4.46 15.83 11.53
N TRP A 213 -4.62 15.52 12.80
CA TRP A 213 -5.93 15.17 13.38
C TRP A 213 -6.77 16.40 13.78
N GLY A 214 -6.13 17.53 14.07
CA GLY A 214 -6.79 18.68 14.68
C GLY A 214 -7.45 18.28 16.01
N ASN A 215 -8.70 18.70 16.24
CA ASN A 215 -9.45 18.40 17.46
C ASN A 215 -10.28 17.10 17.36
N ARG A 216 -10.01 16.24 16.37
CA ARG A 216 -10.80 15.03 16.12
C ARG A 216 -10.45 13.93 17.12
N LYS A 217 -11.28 13.78 18.15
CA LYS A 217 -11.19 12.73 19.19
C LYS A 217 -12.34 11.72 19.20
N GLY A 218 -13.21 11.75 18.18
CA GLY A 218 -14.40 10.88 18.11
C GLY A 218 -14.08 9.38 18.08
N PHE A 219 -12.95 8.98 17.47
CA PHE A 219 -12.50 7.58 17.45
C PHE A 219 -12.15 7.07 18.86
N ALA A 220 -11.63 7.92 19.73
CA ALA A 220 -11.30 7.55 21.10
C ALA A 220 -12.59 7.28 21.90
N GLN A 221 -13.63 8.09 21.68
CA GLN A 221 -14.95 7.84 22.28
C GLN A 221 -15.56 6.51 21.77
N VAL A 222 -15.41 6.20 20.47
CA VAL A 222 -15.81 4.89 19.91
C VAL A 222 -15.13 3.74 20.66
N ALA A 223 -13.82 3.84 20.90
CA ALA A 223 -13.07 2.80 21.61
C ALA A 223 -13.54 2.62 23.06
N ILE A 224 -13.78 3.73 23.77
CA ILE A 224 -14.28 3.75 25.15
C ILE A 224 -15.67 3.11 25.24
N ASP A 225 -16.59 3.52 24.36
CA ASP A 225 -17.97 3.02 24.34
C ASP A 225 -18.04 1.53 23.98
N ALA A 226 -17.17 1.09 23.07
CA ALA A 226 -17.08 -0.32 22.67
C ALA A 226 -16.24 -1.18 23.62
N GLN A 227 -15.49 -0.56 24.54
CA GLN A 227 -14.58 -1.22 25.48
C GLN A 227 -13.53 -2.10 24.78
N VAL A 228 -12.96 -1.61 23.69
CA VAL A 228 -11.98 -2.34 22.87
C VAL A 228 -10.59 -1.71 22.92
N PRO A 229 -9.52 -2.48 22.73
CA PRO A 229 -8.19 -1.92 22.60
C PRO A 229 -8.03 -1.11 21.30
N ILE A 230 -7.16 -0.11 21.34
CA ILE A 230 -6.69 0.60 20.14
C ILE A 230 -5.35 0.02 19.69
N ILE A 231 -5.21 -0.28 18.41
CA ILE A 231 -3.94 -0.69 17.79
C ILE A 231 -3.46 0.41 16.85
N PRO A 232 -2.37 1.14 17.18
CA PRO A 232 -1.81 2.12 16.26
C PRO A 232 -1.12 1.41 15.08
N MET A 233 -1.31 1.92 13.88
CA MET A 233 -0.79 1.34 12.63
C MET A 233 -0.13 2.42 11.78
N PHE A 234 1.13 2.16 11.39
CA PHE A 234 1.88 3.03 10.49
C PHE A 234 2.44 2.24 9.31
N THR A 235 2.44 2.82 8.11
CA THR A 235 3.08 2.22 6.93
C THR A 235 4.25 3.08 6.46
N GLN A 236 5.45 2.53 6.55
CA GLN A 236 6.68 3.13 6.04
C GLN A 236 6.57 3.38 4.53
N ASN A 237 7.13 4.50 4.08
CA ASN A 237 7.21 4.94 2.68
C ASN A 237 5.86 5.22 1.99
N ILE A 238 4.73 5.24 2.71
CA ILE A 238 3.41 5.44 2.07
C ILE A 238 3.30 6.79 1.37
N ARG A 239 3.99 7.82 1.88
CA ARG A 239 4.03 9.15 1.25
C ARG A 239 5.02 9.21 0.08
N GLU A 240 6.03 8.36 0.05
CA GLU A 240 6.93 8.24 -1.12
C GLU A 240 6.29 7.43 -2.24
N GLY A 241 5.36 6.51 -1.94
CA GLY A 241 4.56 5.82 -2.94
C GLY A 241 3.59 6.76 -3.67
N PHE A 242 2.94 7.66 -2.92
CA PHE A 242 2.05 8.69 -3.46
C PHE A 242 2.20 10.01 -2.70
N ARG A 243 2.44 11.09 -3.44
CA ARG A 243 2.53 12.46 -2.93
C ARG A 243 1.31 13.28 -3.33
N SER A 244 0.86 14.12 -2.40
CA SER A 244 -0.22 15.08 -2.62
C SER A 244 0.37 16.48 -2.73
N LEU A 245 -0.14 17.28 -3.67
CA LEU A 245 0.14 18.73 -3.75
C LEU A 245 -0.83 19.58 -2.92
N GLY A 246 -1.62 18.94 -2.04
CA GLY A 246 -2.59 19.61 -1.19
C GLY A 246 -1.98 20.60 -0.19
N GLY A 247 -0.71 20.43 0.19
CA GLY A 247 0.01 21.36 1.05
C GLY A 247 0.29 22.74 0.41
N THR A 248 0.16 22.88 -0.91
CA THR A 248 0.35 24.18 -1.59
C THR A 248 -0.71 25.19 -1.15
N ARG A 249 -0.37 26.49 -1.18
CA ARG A 249 -1.26 27.57 -0.69
C ARG A 249 -2.66 27.53 -1.31
N LEU A 250 -2.76 27.23 -2.61
CA LEU A 250 -4.03 27.17 -3.34
C LEU A 250 -4.89 25.97 -2.88
N PHE A 251 -4.35 24.75 -2.92
CA PHE A 251 -5.13 23.55 -2.59
C PHE A 251 -5.44 23.45 -1.10
N LYS A 252 -4.53 23.89 -0.24
CA LYS A 252 -4.79 24.02 1.19
C LYS A 252 -5.95 24.99 1.46
N TRP A 253 -5.93 26.17 0.84
CA TRP A 253 -7.01 27.14 0.96
C TRP A 253 -8.35 26.60 0.44
N LEU A 254 -8.36 25.93 -0.72
CA LEU A 254 -9.57 25.30 -1.27
C LEU A 254 -10.16 24.26 -0.32
N TYR A 255 -9.31 23.40 0.26
CA TYR A 255 -9.76 22.38 1.20
C TYR A 255 -10.25 22.99 2.52
N GLU A 256 -9.49 23.92 3.11
CA GLU A 256 -9.86 24.52 4.39
C GLU A 256 -11.11 25.40 4.30
N LYS A 257 -11.33 26.09 3.17
CA LYS A 257 -12.49 26.97 2.95
C LYS A 257 -13.74 26.24 2.46
N PHE A 258 -13.60 25.32 1.50
CA PHE A 258 -14.75 24.70 0.82
C PHE A 258 -14.89 23.20 1.08
N ARG A 259 -13.96 22.60 1.83
CA ARG A 259 -13.87 21.13 2.00
C ARG A 259 -13.78 20.39 0.67
N TYR A 260 -13.22 21.03 -0.35
CA TYR A 260 -13.06 20.45 -1.68
C TYR A 260 -12.02 19.32 -1.62
N PRO A 261 -12.41 18.04 -1.79
CA PRO A 261 -11.58 16.89 -1.44
C PRO A 261 -10.61 16.48 -2.57
N PHE A 262 -10.06 17.45 -3.28
CA PHE A 262 -9.21 17.21 -4.43
C PHE A 262 -7.94 18.08 -4.37
N ALA A 263 -6.80 17.42 -4.51
CA ALA A 263 -5.54 18.03 -4.85
C ALA A 263 -4.84 17.12 -5.88
N PRO A 264 -4.04 17.67 -6.80
CA PRO A 264 -3.22 16.86 -7.69
C PRO A 264 -2.31 15.94 -6.89
N MET A 265 -2.25 14.68 -7.32
CA MET A 265 -1.39 13.66 -6.75
C MET A 265 -0.47 13.12 -7.84
N TYR A 266 0.75 12.77 -7.46
CA TYR A 266 1.69 12.05 -8.32
C TYR A 266 2.31 10.91 -7.52
N GLY A 267 2.77 9.88 -8.20
CA GLY A 267 3.28 8.69 -7.54
C GLY A 267 2.88 7.41 -8.26
N GLY A 268 2.53 6.38 -7.51
CA GLY A 268 2.49 5.01 -8.00
C GLY A 268 3.88 4.38 -8.05
N PHE A 269 4.84 4.95 -7.32
CA PHE A 269 6.20 4.44 -7.30
C PHE A 269 6.25 3.07 -6.60
N PRO A 270 7.02 2.10 -7.14
CA PRO A 270 7.16 0.77 -6.57
C PRO A 270 8.12 0.78 -5.36
N VAL A 271 7.85 1.64 -4.38
CA VAL A 271 8.61 1.73 -3.13
C VAL A 271 8.27 0.58 -2.20
N LYS A 272 9.22 0.22 -1.32
CA LYS A 272 8.98 -0.81 -0.29
C LYS A 272 8.00 -0.29 0.75
N LEU A 273 6.87 -0.97 0.93
CA LEU A 273 5.90 -0.64 1.98
C LEU A 273 5.97 -1.67 3.12
N ARG A 274 6.16 -1.19 4.35
CA ARG A 274 6.13 -2.02 5.56
C ARG A 274 5.14 -1.42 6.54
N THR A 275 4.08 -2.16 6.85
CA THR A 275 3.12 -1.78 7.88
C THR A 275 3.58 -2.32 9.22
N PHE A 276 3.63 -1.45 10.22
CA PHE A 276 3.98 -1.76 11.60
C PHE A 276 2.75 -1.56 12.49
N LEU A 277 2.39 -2.61 13.22
CA LEU A 277 1.38 -2.55 14.27
C LEU A 277 2.09 -2.31 15.61
N GLY A 278 1.72 -1.22 16.27
CA GLY A 278 2.19 -0.91 17.61
C GLY A 278 1.47 -1.73 18.68
N ASP A 279 1.93 -1.60 19.92
CA ASP A 279 1.36 -2.35 21.02
C ASP A 279 -0.09 -1.90 21.29
N PRO A 280 -1.01 -2.84 21.57
CA PRO A 280 -2.39 -2.48 21.85
C PRO A 280 -2.48 -1.57 23.08
N ILE A 281 -3.15 -0.44 22.94
CA ILE A 281 -3.54 0.42 24.05
C ILE A 281 -4.81 -0.21 24.65
N PRO A 282 -4.74 -0.83 25.84
CA PRO A 282 -5.89 -1.50 26.41
C PRO A 282 -6.96 -0.49 26.82
N TYR A 283 -8.20 -0.98 26.89
CA TYR A 283 -9.30 -0.21 27.46
C TYR A 283 -9.02 0.12 28.93
N ASP A 284 -9.22 1.38 29.29
CA ASP A 284 -9.19 1.88 30.67
C ASP A 284 -10.52 2.59 30.96
N PRO A 285 -11.31 2.15 31.95
CA PRO A 285 -12.59 2.80 32.27
C PRO A 285 -12.44 4.23 32.81
N LYS A 286 -11.25 4.65 33.24
CA LYS A 286 -10.99 5.97 33.81
C LYS A 286 -10.46 6.99 32.80
N ILE A 287 -10.00 6.53 31.63
CA ILE A 287 -9.39 7.41 30.64
C ILE A 287 -10.44 8.25 29.93
N THR A 288 -10.15 9.53 29.72
CA THR A 288 -10.99 10.40 28.90
C THR A 288 -10.71 10.16 27.41
N ALA A 289 -11.68 10.53 26.55
CA ALA A 289 -11.47 10.47 25.10
C ALA A 289 -10.32 11.37 24.61
N GLU A 290 -10.00 12.42 25.35
CA GLU A 290 -8.91 13.35 25.03
C GLU A 290 -7.55 12.73 25.34
N GLU A 291 -7.37 12.22 26.56
CA GLU A 291 -6.16 11.50 26.97
C GLU A 291 -5.92 10.26 26.10
N LEU A 292 -6.97 9.51 25.76
CA LEU A 292 -6.85 8.35 24.89
C LEU A 292 -6.47 8.75 23.45
N ALA A 293 -7.01 9.84 22.94
CA ALA A 293 -6.64 10.35 21.61
C ALA A 293 -5.18 10.82 21.60
N GLU A 294 -4.71 11.51 22.64
CA GLU A 294 -3.32 11.94 22.77
C GLU A 294 -2.38 10.75 22.91
N LYS A 295 -2.69 9.78 23.78
CA LYS A 295 -1.91 8.54 23.94
C LYS A 295 -1.80 7.77 22.62
N THR A 296 -2.90 7.69 21.87
CA THR A 296 -2.91 7.04 20.55
C THR A 296 -2.06 7.81 19.54
N LYS A 297 -2.13 9.15 19.54
CA LYS A 297 -1.31 10.00 18.68
C LYS A 297 0.17 9.81 18.98
N ASN A 298 0.55 9.78 20.26
CA ASN A 298 1.94 9.58 20.70
C ASN A 298 2.45 8.19 20.31
N ALA A 299 1.62 7.15 20.45
CA ALA A 299 1.98 5.80 20.02
C ALA A 299 2.16 5.70 18.50
N LEU A 300 1.31 6.37 17.72
CA LEU A 300 1.45 6.42 16.26
C LEU A 300 2.69 7.24 15.85
N GLN A 301 2.96 8.35 16.52
CA GLN A 301 4.17 9.15 16.29
C GLN A 301 5.43 8.34 16.59
N ALA A 302 5.45 7.57 17.68
CA ALA A 302 6.57 6.69 18.01
C ALA A 302 6.82 5.63 16.92
N LEU A 303 5.78 5.10 16.27
CA LEU A 303 5.95 4.21 15.11
C LEU A 303 6.57 4.94 13.91
N ILE A 304 6.13 6.18 13.64
CA ILE A 304 6.69 7.02 12.58
C ILE A 304 8.17 7.28 12.86
N ASP A 305 8.50 7.75 14.06
CA ASP A 305 9.87 8.11 14.46
C ASP A 305 10.81 6.89 14.41
N LYS A 306 10.30 5.70 14.76
CA LYS A 306 11.08 4.46 14.75
C LYS A 306 11.31 3.93 13.33
N HIS A 307 10.32 4.01 12.45
CA HIS A 307 10.31 3.25 11.20
C HIS A 307 10.43 4.12 9.93
N GLN A 308 10.35 5.44 10.04
CA GLN A 308 10.40 6.34 8.88
C GLN A 308 11.61 7.26 8.94
N ARG A 309 12.31 7.37 7.81
CA ARG A 309 13.32 8.41 7.60
C ARG A 309 12.61 9.73 7.28
N ILE A 310 12.93 10.78 8.04
CA ILE A 310 12.34 12.11 7.92
C ILE A 310 13.45 13.14 7.67
N PRO A 311 13.34 14.03 6.66
CA PRO A 311 12.28 14.04 5.65
C PRO A 311 12.36 12.82 4.74
N GLY A 312 11.20 12.27 4.38
CA GLY A 312 11.10 11.11 3.51
C GLY A 312 11.58 11.40 2.07
N ASN A 313 12.28 10.45 1.47
CA ASN A 313 12.91 10.61 0.16
C ASN A 313 12.55 9.45 -0.77
N ILE A 314 12.04 9.77 -1.97
CA ILE A 314 11.58 8.78 -2.96
C ILE A 314 12.73 7.86 -3.41
N ARG A 315 13.95 8.39 -3.63
CA ARG A 315 15.09 7.56 -4.05
C ARG A 315 15.47 6.56 -2.97
N SER A 316 15.57 7.02 -1.72
CA SER A 316 15.85 6.14 -0.59
C SER A 316 14.75 5.08 -0.41
N ALA A 317 13.48 5.45 -0.54
CA ALA A 317 12.35 4.51 -0.47
C ALA A 317 12.31 3.49 -1.61
N LEU A 318 12.78 3.85 -2.81
CA LEU A 318 12.98 2.92 -3.92
C LEU A 318 14.12 1.94 -3.62
N LEU A 319 15.22 2.42 -3.02
CA LEU A 319 16.36 1.56 -2.64
C LEU A 319 16.00 0.55 -1.55
N ASP A 320 15.05 0.86 -0.67
CA ASP A 320 14.55 -0.08 0.36
C ASP A 320 13.91 -1.35 -0.24
N ARG A 321 13.62 -1.37 -1.55
CA ARG A 321 13.16 -2.57 -2.26
C ARG A 321 14.24 -3.64 -2.38
N PHE A 322 15.50 -3.21 -2.45
CA PHE A 322 16.64 -4.09 -2.69
C PHE A 322 17.45 -4.35 -1.41
N HIS A 323 17.28 -3.50 -0.40
CA HIS A 323 17.91 -3.70 0.91
C HIS A 323 16.95 -4.42 1.85
N SER A 324 17.30 -5.65 2.24
CA SER A 324 16.73 -6.26 3.43
C SER A 324 17.38 -5.59 4.64
N GLU A 325 16.61 -4.86 5.45
CA GLU A 325 17.07 -4.59 6.82
C GLU A 325 17.25 -5.96 7.50
N GLN A 326 18.44 -6.23 8.02
CA GLN A 326 18.62 -7.29 9.00
C GLN A 326 17.63 -6.98 10.13
N LYS A 327 16.78 -7.95 10.47
CA LYS A 327 15.83 -7.85 11.58
C LYS A 327 16.56 -7.28 12.81
N ALA A 328 16.24 -6.05 13.19
CA ALA A 328 16.55 -5.57 14.51
C ALA A 328 15.49 -6.16 15.43
N ASP A 329 15.94 -7.08 16.28
CA ASP A 329 15.15 -7.82 17.28
C ASP A 329 14.38 -6.89 18.25
#